data_AF-A0A928EFZ1-F1
#
_entry.id   AF-A0A928EFZ1-F1
#
_cell.length_a   1.000
_cell.length_b   1.000
_cell.length_c   1.000
_cell.angle_alpha   90.00
_cell.angle_beta   90.00
_cell.angle_gamma   90.00
#
_symmetry.space_group_name_H-M   'P 1'
#
loop_
_entity.id
_entity.type
_entity.pdbx_description
1 polymer ?
#
loop_
_entity_poly.entity_id
_entity_poly.type
_entity_poly.pdbx_seq_one_letter_code
_entity_poly.pdbx_strand_id
1 'polypeptide(L)'
;MSTFDATQTPSSTDGAHGARRVNAVVAVAVACLAVFIVVAAVCLALAGHDRAVAAHQQQGAAAQELDARAQDGDAGVNADPTVRTTASIEIPPLAELLGLTCDDAVDTLGRGAAVRTREADPAGTWSQLVTVALAEERAKDGPAAPTVRLWLDDSGAVAAAGYSASLRSMGFSNALTFRQAIEDADVVQAALADAGVAVKAGSVRLPDDPAAYSTYRDDQFTLEREHADFEGEGTAAAGGPIAWSASLDYDYAEAIQTGNLVYTHRVLCVTAGPLL
;
A
#
# COMPACT_ATOMS: atom_id res chain seq x y z
N MET A 1 -12.21 -78.74 -72.13
CA MET A 1 -12.88 -79.76 -71.28
C MET A 1 -12.28 -79.60 -69.90
N SER A 2 -12.93 -79.08 -68.87
CA SER A 2 -14.36 -79.07 -68.56
C SER A 2 -14.76 -77.74 -67.90
N THR A 3 -15.92 -77.23 -68.29
CA THR A 3 -16.69 -76.15 -67.66
C THR A 3 -17.34 -76.66 -66.37
N PHE A 4 -17.39 -75.82 -65.32
CA PHE A 4 -18.60 -75.66 -64.52
C PHE A 4 -18.60 -74.31 -63.80
N ASP A 5 -19.77 -73.69 -63.83
CA ASP A 5 -20.16 -72.35 -63.42
C ASP A 5 -20.84 -72.41 -62.05
N ALA A 6 -20.73 -71.34 -61.25
CA ALA A 6 -21.70 -70.96 -60.23
C ALA A 6 -21.40 -69.55 -59.68
N THR A 7 -22.14 -68.59 -60.21
CA THR A 7 -22.60 -67.33 -59.58
C THR A 7 -22.63 -67.28 -58.05
N GLN A 8 -22.05 -66.21 -57.48
CA GLN A 8 -22.60 -65.54 -56.29
C GLN A 8 -22.10 -64.08 -56.17
N THR A 9 -23.02 -63.11 -56.28
CA THR A 9 -23.00 -61.84 -55.52
C THR A 9 -24.03 -62.01 -54.38
N PRO A 10 -23.96 -61.34 -53.21
CA PRO A 10 -23.62 -59.93 -52.94
C PRO A 10 -22.63 -59.81 -51.73
N SER A 11 -22.31 -58.73 -51.03
CA SER A 11 -23.04 -57.53 -50.63
C SER A 11 -22.06 -56.53 -49.98
N SER A 12 -22.28 -55.25 -50.26
CA SER A 12 -21.71 -54.11 -49.55
C SER A 12 -21.98 -54.15 -48.04
N THR A 13 -20.93 -54.10 -47.23
CA THR A 13 -20.96 -53.58 -45.84
C THR A 13 -19.52 -53.28 -45.41
N ASP A 14 -18.97 -52.13 -45.80
CA ASP A 14 -17.65 -51.70 -45.31
C ASP A 14 -17.63 -50.21 -44.89
N GLY A 15 -18.70 -49.77 -44.23
CA GLY A 15 -18.88 -48.36 -43.84
C GLY A 15 -19.06 -48.08 -42.34
N ALA A 16 -19.20 -49.10 -41.49
CA ALA A 16 -19.71 -48.89 -40.11
C ALA A 16 -18.68 -49.07 -38.98
N HIS A 17 -17.43 -49.46 -39.26
CA HIS A 17 -16.44 -49.79 -38.22
C HIS A 17 -15.33 -48.74 -38.02
N GLY A 18 -15.17 -47.78 -38.94
CA GLY A 18 -14.21 -46.68 -38.79
C GLY A 18 -14.68 -45.56 -37.83
N ALA A 19 -15.96 -45.18 -37.89
CA ALA A 19 -16.47 -44.01 -37.16
C ALA A 19 -16.55 -44.19 -35.62
N ARG A 20 -16.80 -45.41 -35.13
CA ARG A 20 -16.95 -45.65 -33.67
C ARG A 20 -15.60 -45.67 -32.93
N ARG A 21 -14.52 -46.09 -33.59
CA ARG A 21 -13.18 -46.14 -33.00
C ARG A 21 -12.56 -44.74 -32.89
N VAL A 22 -12.80 -43.87 -33.87
CA VAL A 22 -12.32 -42.48 -33.86
C VAL A 22 -13.02 -41.66 -32.76
N ASN A 23 -14.34 -41.80 -32.59
CA ASN A 23 -15.07 -41.10 -31.53
C ASN A 23 -14.67 -41.54 -30.11
N ALA A 24 -14.33 -42.82 -29.91
CA ALA A 24 -13.84 -43.32 -28.63
C ALA A 24 -12.42 -42.79 -28.30
N VAL A 25 -11.52 -42.73 -29.29
CA VAL A 25 -10.16 -42.20 -29.11
C VAL A 25 -10.19 -40.69 -28.85
N VAL A 26 -11.04 -39.94 -29.57
CA VAL A 26 -11.21 -38.49 -29.36
C VAL A 26 -11.81 -38.20 -27.99
N ALA A 27 -12.80 -38.98 -27.53
CA ALA A 27 -13.38 -38.81 -26.19
C ALA A 27 -12.34 -39.06 -25.07
N VAL A 28 -11.49 -40.07 -25.22
CA VAL A 28 -10.40 -40.35 -24.26
C VAL A 28 -9.35 -39.23 -24.30
N ALA A 29 -8.99 -38.73 -25.49
CA ALA A 29 -8.04 -37.63 -25.63
C ALA A 29 -8.54 -36.32 -24.97
N VAL A 30 -9.83 -35.99 -25.14
CA VAL A 30 -10.44 -34.81 -24.51
C VAL A 30 -10.53 -34.98 -22.99
N ALA A 31 -10.86 -36.18 -22.49
CA ALA A 31 -10.86 -36.46 -21.06
C ALA A 31 -9.46 -36.33 -20.44
N CYS A 32 -8.42 -36.84 -21.12
CA CYS A 32 -7.04 -36.68 -20.69
C CYS A 32 -6.59 -35.20 -20.70
N LEU A 33 -6.99 -34.42 -21.70
CA LEU A 33 -6.68 -32.99 -21.77
C LEU A 33 -7.36 -32.21 -20.64
N ALA A 34 -8.62 -32.51 -20.34
CA ALA A 34 -9.35 -31.88 -19.23
C ALA A 34 -8.68 -32.17 -17.88
N VAL A 35 -8.25 -33.41 -17.64
CA VAL A 35 -7.49 -33.78 -16.43
C VAL A 35 -6.15 -33.03 -16.38
N PHE A 36 -5.45 -32.89 -17.51
CA PHE A 36 -4.18 -32.16 -17.57
C PHE A 36 -4.34 -30.67 -17.24
N ILE A 37 -5.43 -30.03 -17.71
CA ILE A 37 -5.75 -28.63 -17.39
C ILE A 37 -6.05 -28.46 -15.90
N VAL A 38 -6.82 -29.38 -15.29
CA VAL A 38 -7.11 -29.33 -13.85
C VAL A 38 -5.83 -29.52 -13.02
N VAL A 39 -4.96 -30.46 -13.40
CA VAL A 39 -3.67 -30.66 -12.74
C VAL A 39 -2.78 -29.42 -12.88
N ALA A 40 -2.71 -28.81 -14.08
CA ALA A 40 -1.96 -27.58 -14.29
C ALA A 40 -2.50 -26.42 -13.44
N ALA A 41 -3.81 -26.26 -13.34
CA ALA A 41 -4.45 -25.24 -12.50
C ALA A 41 -4.17 -25.45 -11.01
N VAL A 42 -4.22 -26.70 -10.53
CA VAL A 42 -3.86 -27.05 -9.14
C VAL A 42 -2.37 -26.80 -8.88
N CYS A 43 -1.48 -27.16 -9.81
CA CYS A 43 -0.04 -26.86 -9.69
C CYS A 43 0.25 -25.36 -9.67
N LEU A 44 -0.44 -24.56 -10.49
CA LEU A 44 -0.34 -23.10 -10.48
C LEU A 44 -0.84 -22.49 -9.17
N ALA A 45 -1.96 -23.00 -8.63
CA ALA A 45 -2.50 -22.54 -7.35
C ALA A 45 -1.57 -22.87 -6.17
N LEU A 46 -1.01 -24.09 -6.14
CA LEU A 46 -0.04 -24.50 -5.10
C LEU A 46 1.27 -23.71 -5.19
N ALA A 47 1.79 -23.49 -6.40
CA ALA A 47 2.98 -22.64 -6.61
C ALA A 47 2.74 -21.19 -6.20
N GLY A 48 1.51 -20.67 -6.32
CA GLY A 48 1.14 -19.35 -5.80
C GLY A 48 1.10 -19.29 -4.26
N HIS A 49 0.65 -20.36 -3.61
CA HIS A 49 0.57 -20.44 -2.15
C HIS A 49 1.97 -20.48 -1.50
N ASP A 50 2.89 -21.28 -2.05
CA ASP A 50 4.27 -21.34 -1.57
C ASP A 50 5.03 -20.01 -1.76
N ARG A 51 4.67 -19.24 -2.80
CA ARG A 51 5.26 -17.92 -3.08
C ARG A 51 4.77 -16.81 -2.16
N ALA A 52 3.48 -16.83 -1.78
CA ALA A 52 2.95 -15.92 -0.77
C ALA A 52 3.59 -16.17 0.61
N VAL A 53 3.81 -17.43 0.95
CA VAL A 53 4.51 -17.82 2.20
C VAL A 53 5.98 -17.42 2.16
N ALA A 54 6.68 -17.57 1.02
CA ALA A 54 8.07 -17.13 0.87
C ALA A 54 8.21 -15.60 0.93
N ALA A 55 7.29 -14.84 0.32
CA ALA A 55 7.25 -13.38 0.44
C ALA A 55 7.00 -12.93 1.88
N HIS A 56 6.07 -13.59 2.59
CA HIS A 56 5.86 -13.36 4.02
C HIS A 56 7.06 -13.78 4.89
N GLN A 57 7.79 -14.84 4.53
CA GLN A 57 9.01 -15.25 5.23
C GLN A 57 10.17 -14.27 5.01
N GLN A 58 10.29 -13.69 3.83
CA GLN A 58 11.31 -12.68 3.53
C GLN A 58 11.01 -11.37 4.28
N GLN A 59 9.73 -11.00 4.41
CA GLN A 59 9.29 -9.90 5.28
C GLN A 59 9.52 -10.19 6.78
N GLY A 60 9.28 -11.42 7.23
CA GLY A 60 9.50 -11.85 8.62
C GLY A 60 10.98 -11.92 9.02
N ALA A 61 11.84 -12.43 8.14
CA ALA A 61 13.29 -12.47 8.36
C ALA A 61 13.90 -11.05 8.34
N ALA A 62 13.37 -10.16 7.50
CA ALA A 62 13.75 -8.75 7.49
C ALA A 62 13.36 -8.02 8.79
N ALA A 63 12.16 -8.27 9.32
CA ALA A 63 11.75 -7.74 10.61
C ALA A 63 12.67 -8.23 11.75
N GLN A 64 13.14 -9.48 11.69
CA GLN A 64 14.11 -10.03 12.65
C GLN A 64 15.52 -9.44 12.52
N GLU A 65 16.00 -9.18 11.30
CA GLU A 65 17.30 -8.50 11.10
C GLU A 65 17.25 -7.03 11.55
N LEU A 66 16.09 -6.36 11.39
CA LEU A 66 15.85 -4.99 11.86
C LEU A 66 15.74 -4.93 13.40
N ASP A 67 15.03 -5.88 14.03
CA ASP A 67 14.88 -6.00 15.48
C ASP A 67 16.21 -6.34 16.17
N ALA A 68 17.01 -7.24 15.58
CA ALA A 68 18.33 -7.60 16.10
C ALA A 68 19.32 -6.43 16.12
N ARG A 69 19.12 -5.39 15.30
CA ARG A 69 20.02 -4.22 15.22
C ARG A 69 19.47 -2.95 15.84
N ALA A 70 18.14 -2.85 16.05
CA ALA A 70 17.55 -1.87 16.96
C ALA A 70 18.07 -2.03 18.40
N GLN A 71 18.50 -3.25 18.77
CA GLN A 71 19.15 -3.54 20.05
C GLN A 71 20.55 -2.92 20.21
N ASP A 72 21.25 -2.58 19.12
CA ASP A 72 22.62 -2.05 19.13
C ASP A 72 22.69 -0.50 19.12
N GLY A 73 21.55 0.19 19.00
CA GLY A 73 21.46 1.64 18.94
C GLY A 73 20.34 2.20 19.82
N ASP A 74 20.66 2.44 21.09
CA ASP A 74 19.88 3.18 22.10
C ASP A 74 18.47 2.64 22.46
N ALA A 75 18.50 1.79 23.50
CA ALA A 75 17.47 1.51 24.50
C ALA A 75 16.11 0.87 24.09
N GLY A 76 15.98 -0.44 24.34
CA GLY A 76 14.69 -1.05 24.68
C GLY A 76 14.56 -2.54 24.40
N VAL A 77 14.81 -3.37 25.41
CA VAL A 77 14.30 -4.75 25.63
C VAL A 77 13.14 -5.14 24.71
N ASN A 78 13.28 -6.23 23.92
CA ASN A 78 12.19 -6.97 23.24
C ASN A 78 10.94 -6.09 23.00
N ALA A 79 11.09 -5.02 22.22
CA ALA A 79 10.04 -4.04 22.05
C ALA A 79 9.07 -4.54 20.98
N ASP A 80 7.81 -4.64 21.34
CA ASP A 80 6.74 -4.84 20.37
C ASP A 80 6.87 -3.75 19.28
N PRO A 81 7.06 -4.11 17.99
CA PRO A 81 7.29 -3.15 16.92
C PRO A 81 6.10 -2.21 16.70
N THR A 82 4.94 -2.49 17.29
CA THR A 82 3.75 -1.63 17.27
C THR A 82 3.82 -0.49 18.29
N VAL A 83 4.78 -0.51 19.23
CA VAL A 83 4.93 0.53 20.26
C VAL A 83 5.66 1.75 19.71
N ARG A 84 5.05 2.92 19.87
CA ARG A 84 5.64 4.22 19.49
C ARG A 84 6.81 4.58 20.40
N THR A 85 7.92 4.96 19.79
CA THR A 85 9.14 5.45 20.45
C THR A 85 9.10 6.97 20.60
N THR A 86 10.12 7.56 21.24
CA THR A 86 10.24 9.02 21.36
C THR A 86 10.33 9.69 19.98
N ALA A 87 9.30 10.43 19.60
CA ALA A 87 9.27 11.19 18.35
C ALA A 87 10.29 12.34 18.36
N SER A 88 10.85 12.68 17.20
CA SER A 88 11.68 13.89 17.02
C SER A 88 10.91 15.08 16.47
N ILE A 89 9.71 14.84 15.96
CA ILE A 89 8.80 15.82 15.40
C ILE A 89 7.42 15.57 16.00
N GLU A 90 6.62 16.63 16.09
CA GLU A 90 5.26 16.56 16.59
C GLU A 90 4.33 16.91 15.44
N ILE A 91 3.33 16.06 15.18
CA ILE A 91 2.36 16.34 14.12
C ILE A 91 1.56 17.60 14.54
N PRO A 92 1.51 18.66 13.71
CA PRO A 92 0.73 19.85 14.04
C PRO A 92 -0.77 19.53 14.17
N PRO A 93 -1.53 20.26 15.01
CA PRO A 93 -2.97 20.09 15.11
C PRO A 93 -3.69 20.65 13.87
N LEU A 94 -3.67 19.89 12.77
CA LEU A 94 -4.17 20.32 11.45
C LEU A 94 -5.63 20.77 11.47
N ALA A 95 -6.47 20.12 12.28
CA ALA A 95 -7.87 20.48 12.43
C ALA A 95 -8.08 21.90 12.98
N GLU A 96 -7.15 22.41 13.80
CA GLU A 96 -7.21 23.77 14.37
C GLU A 96 -6.86 24.85 13.36
N LEU A 97 -6.23 24.48 12.23
CA LEU A 97 -5.85 25.42 11.18
C LEU A 97 -7.03 25.78 10.27
N LEU A 98 -8.09 24.97 10.26
CA LEU A 98 -9.22 25.16 9.36
C LEU A 98 -9.96 26.46 9.65
N GLY A 99 -10.24 27.23 8.60
CA GLY A 99 -10.89 28.54 8.66
C GLY A 99 -9.97 29.69 9.03
N LEU A 100 -8.72 29.44 9.42
CA LEU A 100 -7.73 30.49 9.65
C LEU A 100 -7.25 31.10 8.33
N THR A 101 -6.74 32.33 8.37
CA THR A 101 -5.98 32.87 7.25
C THR A 101 -4.63 32.14 7.15
N CYS A 102 -3.97 32.23 5.99
CA CYS A 102 -2.63 31.64 5.83
C CYS A 102 -1.62 32.15 6.88
N ASP A 103 -1.66 33.45 7.20
CA ASP A 103 -0.71 34.04 8.16
C ASP A 103 -1.02 33.55 9.60
N ASP A 104 -2.30 33.55 9.99
CA ASP A 104 -2.72 33.03 11.30
C ASP A 104 -2.41 31.53 11.44
N ALA A 105 -2.55 30.76 10.36
CA ALA A 105 -2.20 29.33 10.35
C ALA A 105 -0.69 29.12 10.52
N VAL A 106 0.15 29.92 9.85
CA VAL A 106 1.62 29.88 10.01
C VAL A 106 2.03 30.26 11.43
N ASP A 107 1.40 31.28 12.02
CA ASP A 107 1.64 31.66 13.41
C ASP A 107 1.21 30.56 14.38
N THR A 108 0.07 29.92 14.12
CA THR A 108 -0.44 28.79 14.93
C THR A 108 0.45 27.55 14.84
N LEU A 109 1.05 27.27 13.67
CA LEU A 109 1.97 26.15 13.49
C LEU A 109 3.22 26.27 14.36
N GLY A 110 3.71 27.48 14.60
CA GLY A 110 4.94 27.74 15.35
C GLY A 110 6.15 27.03 14.74
N ARG A 111 7.12 26.59 15.55
CA ARG A 111 8.25 25.72 15.14
C ARG A 111 9.07 26.25 13.96
N GLY A 112 9.25 27.57 13.89
CA GLY A 112 9.92 28.22 12.76
C GLY A 112 9.20 28.01 11.42
N ALA A 113 7.87 27.89 11.44
CA ALA A 113 7.03 27.80 10.26
C ALA A 113 7.30 28.97 9.31
N ALA A 114 7.55 28.66 8.04
CA ALA A 114 7.75 29.66 7.01
C ALA A 114 7.19 29.18 5.67
N VAL A 115 6.41 30.04 5.01
CA VAL A 115 5.92 29.82 3.66
C VAL A 115 7.10 29.65 2.70
N ARG A 116 7.08 28.58 1.92
CA ARG A 116 8.07 28.27 0.87
C ARG A 116 7.55 28.58 -0.50
N THR A 117 6.35 28.09 -0.80
CA THR A 117 5.69 28.31 -2.09
C THR A 117 4.22 28.59 -1.88
N ARG A 118 3.65 29.31 -2.85
CA ARG A 118 2.22 29.54 -2.99
C ARG A 118 1.90 29.39 -4.47
N GLU A 119 1.10 28.39 -4.79
CA GLU A 119 0.80 27.97 -6.15
C GLU A 119 -0.72 27.85 -6.31
N ALA A 120 -1.21 27.83 -7.55
CA ALA A 120 -2.59 27.44 -7.79
C ALA A 120 -2.75 25.96 -7.39
N ASP A 121 -3.88 25.60 -6.79
CA ASP A 121 -4.15 24.20 -6.45
C ASP A 121 -4.16 23.36 -7.75
N PRO A 122 -3.33 22.29 -7.84
CA PRO A 122 -3.27 21.47 -9.05
C PRO A 122 -4.58 20.75 -9.37
N ALA A 123 -5.40 20.43 -8.36
CA ALA A 123 -6.72 19.83 -8.55
C ALA A 123 -7.77 20.85 -9.02
N GLY A 124 -7.54 22.14 -8.76
CA GLY A 124 -8.47 23.23 -9.04
C GLY A 124 -9.69 23.27 -8.12
N THR A 125 -9.70 22.46 -7.05
CA THR A 125 -10.76 22.46 -6.02
C THR A 125 -10.62 23.71 -5.15
N TRP A 126 -9.37 24.09 -4.86
CA TRP A 126 -9.04 25.22 -4.00
C TRP A 126 -8.41 26.36 -4.80
N SER A 127 -8.39 27.57 -4.24
CA SER A 127 -7.81 28.72 -4.92
C SER A 127 -6.28 28.60 -4.97
N GLN A 128 -5.68 28.11 -3.88
CA GLN A 128 -4.22 28.02 -3.72
C GLN A 128 -3.79 26.83 -2.88
N LEU A 129 -2.60 26.32 -3.18
CA LEU A 129 -1.82 25.41 -2.35
C LEU A 129 -0.59 26.16 -1.82
N VAL A 130 -0.46 26.21 -0.50
CA VAL A 130 0.68 26.82 0.20
C VAL A 130 1.51 25.72 0.84
N THR A 131 2.82 25.73 0.57
CA THR A 131 3.78 24.83 1.22
C THR A 131 4.49 25.59 2.34
N VAL A 132 4.44 25.07 3.56
CA VAL A 132 5.05 25.64 4.76
C VAL A 132 6.09 24.65 5.29
N ALA A 133 7.32 25.12 5.49
CA ALA A 133 8.37 24.32 6.13
C ALA A 133 8.44 24.64 7.62
N LEU A 134 8.74 23.64 8.46
CA LEU A 134 8.92 23.79 9.90
C LEU A 134 10.41 23.75 10.24
N ALA A 135 11.07 24.90 10.35
CA ALA A 135 12.54 24.98 10.42
C ALA A 135 13.14 24.48 11.75
N GLU A 136 12.35 24.46 12.82
CA GLU A 136 12.78 23.94 14.12
C GLU A 136 12.60 22.43 14.24
N GLU A 137 11.85 21.81 13.32
CA GLU A 137 11.72 20.36 13.26
C GLU A 137 12.92 19.74 12.51
N ARG A 138 13.60 18.79 13.17
CA ARG A 138 14.66 18.01 12.55
C ARG A 138 14.20 16.57 12.40
N ALA A 139 14.04 16.12 11.16
CA ALA A 139 13.88 14.71 10.88
C ALA A 139 15.08 13.94 11.42
N LYS A 140 14.81 12.81 12.10
CA LYS A 140 15.88 11.97 12.65
C LYS A 140 16.69 11.26 11.57
N ASP A 141 16.09 10.92 10.42
CA ASP A 141 16.73 10.33 9.24
C ASP A 141 15.81 10.45 8.00
N GLY A 142 16.41 10.55 6.80
CA GLY A 142 15.71 10.53 5.50
C GLY A 142 15.50 11.90 4.81
N PRO A 143 15.16 11.92 3.51
CA PRO A 143 15.12 13.12 2.66
C PRO A 143 13.83 13.93 2.79
N ALA A 144 12.76 13.36 3.38
CA ALA A 144 11.48 14.05 3.51
C ALA A 144 11.48 14.97 4.74
N ALA A 145 11.84 16.24 4.51
CA ALA A 145 11.69 17.28 5.53
C ALA A 145 10.22 17.41 5.94
N PRO A 146 9.92 17.52 7.25
CA PRO A 146 8.58 17.79 7.73
C PRO A 146 7.97 19.01 7.02
N THR A 147 6.82 18.79 6.39
CA THR A 147 6.20 19.78 5.52
C THR A 147 4.71 19.87 5.83
N VAL A 148 4.21 21.09 5.97
CA VAL A 148 2.78 21.39 6.05
C VAL A 148 2.31 21.93 4.71
N ARG A 149 1.15 21.47 4.26
CA ARG A 149 0.44 21.96 3.07
C ARG A 149 -0.88 22.57 3.51
N LEU A 150 -1.16 23.79 3.08
CA LEU A 150 -2.43 24.47 3.33
C LEU A 150 -3.14 24.69 2.00
N TRP A 151 -4.36 24.19 1.87
CA TRP A 151 -5.24 24.48 0.75
C TRP A 151 -6.17 25.62 1.15
N LEU A 152 -6.15 26.70 0.38
CA LEU A 152 -6.90 27.92 0.68
C LEU A 152 -8.12 28.03 -0.23
N ASP A 153 -9.25 28.44 0.34
CA ASP A 153 -10.45 28.78 -0.42
C ASP A 153 -10.30 30.15 -1.13
N ASP A 154 -11.34 30.57 -1.85
CA ASP A 154 -11.37 31.85 -2.57
C ASP A 154 -11.30 33.08 -1.65
N SER A 155 -11.56 32.92 -0.35
CA SER A 155 -11.42 33.97 0.66
C SER A 155 -10.01 34.05 1.24
N GLY A 156 -9.15 33.08 0.93
CA GLY A 156 -7.80 32.94 1.49
C GLY A 156 -7.76 32.26 2.86
N ALA A 157 -8.88 31.65 3.28
CA ALA A 157 -8.96 30.85 4.50
C ALA A 157 -8.57 29.39 4.21
N VAL A 158 -7.98 28.72 5.20
CA VAL A 158 -7.56 27.32 5.10
C VAL A 158 -8.81 26.42 5.06
N ALA A 159 -9.03 25.77 3.91
CA ALA A 159 -10.10 24.80 3.72
C ALA A 159 -9.66 23.36 4.05
N ALA A 160 -8.39 23.05 3.82
CA ALA A 160 -7.76 21.81 4.25
C ALA A 160 -6.30 22.04 4.64
N ALA A 161 -5.80 21.23 5.58
CA ALA A 161 -4.43 21.29 6.05
C ALA A 161 -3.84 19.88 6.12
N GLY A 162 -2.65 19.69 5.57
CA GLY A 162 -1.95 18.42 5.50
C GLY A 162 -0.55 18.50 6.06
N TYR A 163 -0.06 17.39 6.58
CA TYR A 163 1.32 17.23 7.07
C TYR A 163 1.94 15.98 6.48
N SER A 164 3.22 16.05 6.14
CA SER A 164 3.99 14.90 5.67
C SER A 164 5.36 14.84 6.33
N ALA A 165 5.75 13.67 6.82
CA ALA A 165 7.09 13.40 7.33
C ALA A 165 7.39 11.89 7.35
N SER A 166 8.62 11.52 7.71
CA SER A 166 8.98 10.10 7.85
C SER A 166 8.39 9.48 9.12
N LEU A 167 7.93 8.22 9.02
CA LEU A 167 7.34 7.48 10.15
C LEU A 167 8.25 7.46 11.38
N ARG A 168 9.54 7.24 11.15
CA ARG A 168 10.55 7.21 12.20
C ARG A 168 10.69 8.55 12.93
N SER A 169 10.58 9.66 12.20
CA SER A 169 10.62 10.99 12.83
C SER A 169 9.39 11.20 13.71
N MET A 170 8.22 10.73 13.27
CA MET A 170 6.97 10.75 14.06
C MET A 170 6.96 9.76 15.24
N GLY A 171 8.07 9.02 15.47
CA GLY A 171 8.22 8.08 16.58
C GLY A 171 7.73 6.65 16.29
N PHE A 172 7.22 6.37 15.10
CA PHE A 172 6.82 5.00 14.74
C PHE A 172 8.05 4.12 14.49
N SER A 173 7.94 2.83 14.83
CA SER A 173 9.03 1.87 14.67
C SER A 173 9.43 1.72 13.19
N ASN A 174 10.73 1.63 12.95
CA ASN A 174 11.28 1.36 11.62
C ASN A 174 11.18 -0.12 11.21
N ALA A 175 10.81 -1.00 12.15
CA ALA A 175 10.63 -2.43 11.92
C ALA A 175 9.22 -2.79 11.41
N LEU A 176 8.29 -1.84 11.41
CA LEU A 176 6.94 -2.06 10.89
C LEU A 176 6.98 -2.31 9.39
N THR A 177 6.51 -3.49 8.98
CA THR A 177 6.11 -3.72 7.58
C THR A 177 4.95 -2.81 7.21
N PHE A 178 4.74 -2.59 5.91
CA PHE A 178 3.66 -1.72 5.42
C PHE A 178 2.29 -2.14 5.96
N ARG A 179 1.97 -3.44 5.90
CA ARG A 179 0.73 -3.99 6.44
C ARG A 179 0.60 -3.81 7.96
N GLN A 180 1.65 -4.13 8.72
CA GLN A 180 1.65 -3.98 10.18
C GLN A 180 1.45 -2.53 10.61
N ALA A 181 2.04 -1.57 9.88
CA ALA A 181 1.86 -0.15 10.16
C ALA A 181 0.37 0.26 10.12
N ILE A 182 -0.42 -0.33 9.21
CA ILE A 182 -1.82 0.02 9.02
C ILE A 182 -2.75 -0.83 9.90
N GLU A 183 -2.57 -2.15 9.89
CA GLU A 183 -3.55 -3.08 10.48
C GLU A 183 -3.31 -3.34 11.98
N ASP A 184 -2.05 -3.33 12.41
CA ASP A 184 -1.67 -3.70 13.78
C ASP A 184 -1.27 -2.48 14.63
N ALA A 185 -0.55 -1.52 14.04
CA ALA A 185 -0.01 -0.35 14.74
C ALA A 185 -0.88 0.91 14.59
N ASP A 186 -1.97 0.86 13.81
CA ASP A 186 -2.92 1.97 13.59
C ASP A 186 -2.22 3.32 13.30
N VAL A 187 -1.12 3.30 12.53
CA VAL A 187 -0.23 4.47 12.30
C VAL A 187 -1.00 5.67 11.74
N VAL A 188 -1.93 5.42 10.82
CA VAL A 188 -2.76 6.47 10.20
C VAL A 188 -3.67 7.12 11.25
N GLN A 189 -4.36 6.32 12.05
CA GLN A 189 -5.28 6.81 13.07
C GLN A 189 -4.56 7.53 14.20
N ALA A 190 -3.38 7.03 14.63
CA ALA A 190 -2.54 7.68 15.62
C ALA A 190 -2.07 9.06 15.12
N ALA A 191 -1.62 9.14 13.86
CA ALA A 191 -1.19 10.39 13.27
C ALA A 191 -2.33 11.40 13.09
N LEU A 192 -3.52 10.93 12.70
CA LEU A 192 -4.72 11.77 12.61
C LEU A 192 -5.17 12.28 13.99
N ALA A 193 -5.06 11.44 15.03
CA ALA A 193 -5.36 11.84 16.40
C ALA A 193 -4.43 12.96 16.88
N ASP A 194 -3.12 12.85 16.62
CA ASP A 194 -2.17 13.94 16.91
C ASP A 194 -2.49 15.20 16.09
N ALA A 195 -2.99 15.05 14.86
CA ALA A 195 -3.45 16.14 14.02
C ALA A 195 -4.80 16.76 14.44
N GLY A 196 -5.38 16.30 15.55
CA GLY A 196 -6.65 16.80 16.07
C GLY A 196 -7.89 16.19 15.41
N VAL A 197 -7.76 15.05 14.72
CA VAL A 197 -8.84 14.31 14.07
C VAL A 197 -9.00 12.94 14.72
N ALA A 198 -10.07 12.74 15.48
CA ALA A 198 -10.41 11.45 16.05
C ALA A 198 -11.03 10.53 14.99
N VAL A 199 -10.34 9.44 14.69
CA VAL A 199 -10.79 8.38 13.77
C VAL A 199 -11.07 7.10 14.55
N LYS A 200 -12.12 6.37 14.15
CA LYS A 200 -12.49 5.13 14.82
C LYS A 200 -11.39 4.08 14.66
N ALA A 201 -10.98 3.47 15.77
CA ALA A 201 -10.03 2.35 15.74
C ALA A 201 -10.50 1.26 14.78
N GLY A 202 -9.57 0.79 13.95
CA GLY A 202 -9.83 -0.21 12.94
C GLY A 202 -10.69 0.19 11.73
N SER A 203 -10.98 1.48 11.50
CA SER A 203 -11.68 1.90 10.27
C SER A 203 -10.77 2.00 9.05
N VAL A 204 -9.47 2.18 9.26
CA VAL A 204 -8.47 2.19 8.19
C VAL A 204 -8.06 0.74 7.91
N ARG A 205 -8.23 0.29 6.67
CA ARG A 205 -7.97 -1.09 6.26
C ARG A 205 -7.32 -1.11 4.89
N LEU A 206 -6.37 -2.01 4.70
CA LEU A 206 -5.83 -2.28 3.38
C LEU A 206 -6.84 -3.08 2.54
N PRO A 207 -6.80 -2.93 1.20
CA PRO A 207 -7.43 -3.88 0.31
C PRO A 207 -6.91 -5.31 0.58
N ASP A 208 -7.80 -6.30 0.43
CA ASP A 208 -7.44 -7.72 0.60
C ASP A 208 -6.37 -8.17 -0.41
N ASP A 209 -6.40 -7.61 -1.62
CA ASP A 209 -5.44 -7.91 -2.70
C ASP A 209 -4.17 -7.05 -2.55
N PRO A 210 -2.99 -7.66 -2.26
CA PRO A 210 -1.74 -6.93 -2.18
C PRO A 210 -1.34 -6.21 -3.46
N ALA A 211 -1.78 -6.70 -4.63
CA ALA A 211 -1.52 -6.03 -5.89
C ALA A 211 -2.15 -4.63 -5.99
N ALA A 212 -3.13 -4.31 -5.12
CA ALA A 212 -3.73 -2.98 -5.04
C ALA A 212 -2.81 -1.93 -4.42
N TYR A 213 -1.82 -2.34 -3.63
CA TYR A 213 -0.92 -1.42 -2.93
C TYR A 213 0.57 -1.75 -3.09
N SER A 214 0.93 -2.86 -3.75
CA SER A 214 2.33 -3.26 -4.00
C SER A 214 2.73 -3.07 -5.46
N THR A 215 3.86 -2.41 -5.69
CA THR A 215 4.50 -2.26 -7.00
C THR A 215 5.78 -3.06 -7.04
N TYR A 216 5.92 -3.91 -8.06
CA TYR A 216 7.11 -4.73 -8.31
C TYR A 216 7.86 -4.24 -9.55
N ARG A 217 9.17 -4.49 -9.61
CA ARG A 217 9.96 -4.27 -10.82
C ARG A 217 9.53 -5.19 -11.96
N ASP A 218 10.15 -4.99 -13.13
CA ASP A 218 9.97 -5.81 -14.34
C ASP A 218 10.22 -7.31 -14.11
N ASP A 219 11.00 -7.69 -13.08
CA ASP A 219 11.21 -9.08 -12.70
C ASP A 219 9.99 -9.71 -12.00
N GLN A 220 8.99 -8.92 -11.61
CA GLN A 220 7.79 -9.32 -10.87
C GLN A 220 8.04 -9.96 -9.49
N PHE A 221 9.27 -9.88 -8.98
CA PHE A 221 9.67 -10.47 -7.69
C PHE A 221 10.21 -9.42 -6.72
N THR A 222 10.91 -8.42 -7.22
CA THR A 222 11.50 -7.36 -6.40
C THR A 222 10.44 -6.32 -6.09
N LEU A 223 9.99 -6.28 -4.83
CA LEU A 223 9.08 -5.26 -4.32
C LEU A 223 9.79 -3.91 -4.33
N GLU A 224 9.28 -2.96 -5.12
CA GLU A 224 9.87 -1.64 -5.32
C GLU A 224 9.20 -0.57 -4.48
N ARG A 225 7.88 -0.65 -4.32
CA ARG A 225 7.10 0.34 -3.58
C ARG A 225 5.84 -0.28 -3.00
N GLU A 226 5.45 0.14 -1.80
CA GLU A 226 4.10 -0.07 -1.29
C GLU A 226 3.45 1.29 -1.01
N HIS A 227 2.25 1.51 -1.53
CA HIS A 227 1.54 2.78 -1.41
C HIS A 227 0.04 2.53 -1.25
N ALA A 228 -0.58 3.23 -0.31
CA ALA A 228 -2.02 3.20 -0.12
C ALA A 228 -2.53 4.58 0.29
N ASP A 229 -3.67 4.95 -0.29
CA ASP A 229 -4.43 6.14 0.05
C ASP A 229 -5.67 5.75 0.84
N PHE A 230 -6.03 6.58 1.81
CA PHE A 230 -7.17 6.40 2.69
C PHE A 230 -7.93 7.71 2.79
N GLU A 231 -9.24 7.60 2.95
CA GLU A 231 -10.13 8.73 3.18
C GLU A 231 -11.26 8.32 4.12
N GLY A 232 -11.87 9.30 4.76
CA GLY A 232 -13.04 9.07 5.58
C GLY A 232 -13.52 10.30 6.33
N GLU A 233 -14.40 10.05 7.28
CA GLU A 233 -14.92 11.04 8.20
C GLU A 233 -14.45 10.72 9.62
N GLY A 234 -14.07 11.76 10.36
CA GLY A 234 -13.66 11.70 11.76
C GLY A 234 -14.34 12.82 12.53
N THR A 235 -13.91 13.01 13.78
CA THR A 235 -14.39 14.11 14.63
C THR A 235 -13.24 15.02 14.98
N ALA A 236 -13.38 16.33 14.72
CA ALA A 236 -12.38 17.30 15.14
C ALA A 236 -12.27 17.35 16.68
N ALA A 237 -11.10 17.68 17.22
CA ALA A 237 -10.91 17.82 18.67
C ALA A 237 -11.86 18.87 19.30
N ALA A 238 -12.18 19.93 18.56
CA ALA A 238 -13.17 20.94 18.94
C ALA A 238 -14.64 20.47 18.85
N GLY A 239 -14.86 19.25 18.33
CA GLY A 239 -16.17 18.68 18.04
C GLY A 239 -16.62 18.90 16.59
N GLY A 240 -17.57 18.07 16.15
CA GLY A 240 -18.14 18.13 14.81
C GLY A 240 -17.42 17.22 13.80
N PRO A 241 -18.14 16.83 12.72
CA PRO A 241 -17.59 15.96 11.68
C PRO A 241 -16.53 16.71 10.86
N ILE A 242 -15.46 16.00 10.50
CA ILE A 242 -14.38 16.51 9.66
C ILE A 242 -13.95 15.42 8.68
N ALA A 243 -13.86 15.77 7.39
CA ALA A 243 -13.27 14.90 6.39
C ALA A 243 -11.76 14.78 6.63
N TRP A 244 -11.20 13.61 6.37
CA TRP A 244 -9.76 13.39 6.43
C TRP A 244 -9.31 12.52 5.27
N SER A 245 -8.04 12.66 4.92
CA SER A 245 -7.36 11.75 4.00
C SER A 245 -5.95 11.47 4.50
N ALA A 246 -5.38 10.36 4.07
CA ALA A 246 -4.01 9.98 4.39
C ALA A 246 -3.40 9.15 3.26
N SER A 247 -2.09 9.21 3.13
CA SER A 247 -1.32 8.32 2.24
C SER A 247 -0.13 7.77 2.98
N LEU A 248 0.10 6.46 2.92
CA LEU A 248 1.31 5.83 3.43
C LEU A 248 2.13 5.31 2.25
N ASP A 249 3.41 5.68 2.22
CA ASP A 249 4.34 5.34 1.16
C ASP A 249 5.62 4.69 1.70
N TYR A 250 5.93 3.50 1.21
CA TYR A 250 7.17 2.77 1.47
C TYR A 250 7.92 2.60 0.14
N ASP A 251 8.97 3.40 -0.07
CA ASP A 251 9.85 3.32 -1.24
C ASP A 251 11.13 2.52 -0.90
N TYR A 252 11.31 1.41 -1.61
CA TYR A 252 12.41 0.47 -1.41
C TYR A 252 13.61 0.74 -2.32
N ALA A 253 13.62 1.78 -3.16
CA ALA A 253 14.65 2.00 -4.16
C ALA A 253 16.08 2.02 -3.59
N GLU A 254 16.33 2.80 -2.53
CA GLU A 254 17.64 2.85 -1.87
C GLU A 254 17.96 1.55 -1.13
N ALA A 255 16.97 0.95 -0.47
CA ALA A 255 17.13 -0.35 0.18
C ALA A 255 17.54 -1.45 -0.80
N ILE A 256 16.98 -1.46 -2.02
CA ILE A 256 17.35 -2.40 -3.07
C ILE A 256 18.78 -2.13 -3.56
N GLN A 257 19.14 -0.86 -3.79
CA GLN A 257 20.49 -0.50 -4.24
C GLN A 257 21.58 -0.87 -3.23
N THR A 258 21.28 -0.71 -1.94
CA THR A 258 22.21 -0.96 -0.83
C THR A 258 22.14 -2.40 -0.31
N GLY A 259 21.09 -3.15 -0.66
CA GLY A 259 20.78 -4.45 -0.08
C GLY A 259 20.36 -4.38 1.40
N ASN A 260 19.82 -3.25 1.86
CA ASN A 260 19.49 -3.02 3.27
C ASN A 260 18.18 -2.24 3.47
N LEU A 261 17.17 -2.91 4.05
CA LEU A 261 15.80 -2.42 4.27
C LEU A 261 15.68 -1.29 5.32
N VAL A 262 16.76 -0.97 6.04
CA VAL A 262 16.78 0.23 6.89
C VAL A 262 16.65 1.51 6.06
N TYR A 263 17.12 1.48 4.81
CA TYR A 263 17.08 2.61 3.89
C TYR A 263 15.77 2.70 3.09
N THR A 264 14.74 1.94 3.45
CA THR A 264 13.39 2.14 2.91
C THR A 264 12.87 3.49 3.40
N HIS A 265 12.47 4.34 2.46
CA HIS A 265 11.86 5.64 2.75
C HIS A 265 10.40 5.41 3.08
N ARG A 266 10.01 5.70 4.33
CA ARG A 266 8.66 5.49 4.86
C ARG A 266 8.03 6.83 5.18
N VAL A 267 7.15 7.33 4.33
CA VAL A 267 6.53 8.65 4.45
C VAL A 267 5.04 8.50 4.68
N LEU A 268 4.54 9.17 5.72
CA LEU A 268 3.12 9.32 5.97
C LEU A 268 2.72 10.75 5.63
N CYS A 269 1.62 10.90 4.91
CA CYS A 269 0.89 12.15 4.79
C CYS A 269 -0.49 11.99 5.42
N VAL A 270 -0.91 12.96 6.22
CA VAL A 270 -2.28 13.06 6.76
C VAL A 270 -2.83 14.44 6.45
N THR A 271 -4.13 14.53 6.20
CA THR A 271 -4.84 15.77 5.89
C THR A 271 -6.14 15.84 6.69
N ALA A 272 -6.39 17.00 7.27
CA ALA A 272 -7.66 17.39 7.87
C ALA A 272 -8.38 18.37 6.94
N GLY A 273 -9.67 18.14 6.67
CA GLY A 273 -10.46 18.90 5.72
C GLY A 273 -10.63 18.17 4.37
N PRO A 274 -11.61 18.60 3.56
CA PRO A 274 -11.88 17.99 2.26
C PRO A 274 -10.77 18.31 1.25
N LEU A 275 -10.35 17.31 0.47
CA LEU A 275 -9.52 17.49 -0.73
C LEU A 275 -10.31 17.26 -2.03
N LEU A 276 -11.62 16.96 -1.90
CA LEU A 276 -12.54 16.63 -2.98
C LEU A 276 -13.63 17.70 -3.09
#